data_AF-W7F6P2-F1
#
_entry.id   AF-W7F6P2-F1
#
_cell.length_a   1.000
_cell.length_b   1.000
_cell.length_c   1.000
_cell.angle_alpha   90.00
_cell.angle_beta   90.00
_cell.angle_gamma   90.00
#
_symmetry.space_group_name_H-M   'P 1'
#
loop_
_entity.id
_entity.type
_entity.pdbx_description
1 polymer ?
#
loop_
_entity_poly.entity_id
_entity_poly.type
_entity_poly.pdbx_seq_one_letter_code
_entity_poly.pdbx_strand_id
1 'polypeptide(L)'
;MDELNKEEIVDNINNEQAKTRKGHLILKKREGVYEESSKYCLFIGSNKRSLILKNFMYDIYSIYKPLTCYMPKAHSNLSNIIDKIDKLVDICVHNNCSFFFSSLKSL
;
A
#
# COMPACT_ATOMS: atom_id res chain seq x y z
N MET A 1 15.06 20.92 -3.79
CA MET A 1 15.38 19.48 -3.89
C MET A 1 14.95 18.98 -2.54
N ASP A 2 13.65 18.73 -2.43
CA ASP A 2 12.98 18.71 -1.13
C ASP A 2 12.68 17.24 -0.83
N GLU A 3 13.70 16.57 -0.30
CA GLU A 3 13.49 15.33 0.42
C GLU A 3 12.68 15.69 1.67
N LEU A 4 11.35 15.67 1.54
CA LEU A 4 10.46 15.61 2.70
C LEU A 4 10.88 14.40 3.52
N ASN A 5 11.45 14.69 4.69
CA ASN A 5 11.99 13.70 5.59
C ASN A 5 10.86 12.72 5.94
N LYS A 6 11.07 11.40 5.77
CA LYS A 6 10.02 10.39 5.98
C LYS A 6 9.44 10.46 7.40
N GLU A 7 10.23 10.93 8.35
CA GLU A 7 9.82 11.23 9.73
C GLU A 7 8.81 12.38 9.80
N GLU A 8 8.97 13.45 9.01
CA GLU A 8 8.03 14.58 8.95
C GLU A 8 6.66 14.18 8.38
N ILE A 9 6.63 13.23 7.45
CA ILE A 9 5.37 12.70 6.90
C ILE A 9 4.62 11.89 7.95
N VAL A 10 5.34 11.05 8.71
CA VAL A 10 4.79 10.26 9.81
C VAL A 10 4.30 11.18 10.94
N ASP A 11 5.06 12.21 11.29
CA ASP A 11 4.69 13.17 12.32
C ASP A 11 3.50 14.04 11.94
N ASN A 12 3.38 14.44 10.67
CA ASN A 12 2.21 15.18 10.20
C ASN A 12 0.93 14.32 10.21
N ILE A 13 1.03 13.01 9.96
CA ILE A 13 -0.10 12.08 10.10
C ILE A 13 -0.48 11.88 11.58
N ASN A 14 0.51 11.84 12.48
CA ASN A 14 0.28 11.68 13.92
C ASN A 14 -0.30 12.96 14.57
N ASN A 15 -0.01 14.14 14.03
CA ASN A 15 -0.46 15.42 14.58
C ASN A 15 -1.88 15.84 14.16
N GLU A 16 -2.49 15.19 13.16
CA GLU A 16 -3.90 15.43 12.82
C GLU A 16 -4.83 14.68 13.79
N GLN A 17 -5.18 15.33 14.90
CA GLN A 17 -6.27 14.84 15.76
C GLN A 17 -7.54 14.69 14.93
N ALA A 18 -7.99 13.44 14.74
CA ALA A 18 -9.20 13.17 14.00
C ALA A 18 -10.41 13.86 14.66
N LYS A 19 -11.07 14.75 13.92
CA LYS A 19 -12.26 15.51 14.37
C LYS A 19 -13.50 14.64 14.64
N THR A 20 -13.48 13.37 14.23
CA THR A 20 -14.62 12.46 14.36
C THR A 20 -14.22 11.21 15.14
N ARG A 21 -15.16 10.64 15.91
CA ARG A 21 -14.96 9.36 16.62
C ARG A 21 -14.48 8.24 15.70
N LYS A 22 -15.01 8.19 14.47
CA LYS A 22 -14.60 7.21 13.45
C LYS A 22 -13.13 7.41 13.03
N GLY A 23 -12.71 8.64 12.78
CA GLY A 23 -11.32 8.94 12.44
C GLY A 23 -10.37 8.60 13.59
N HIS A 24 -10.76 8.88 14.83
CA HIS A 24 -9.95 8.55 16.00
C HIS A 24 -9.75 7.03 16.14
N LEU A 25 -10.80 6.23 15.91
CA LEU A 25 -10.70 4.77 15.89
C LEU A 25 -9.80 4.24 14.75
N ILE A 26 -9.75 4.93 13.61
CA ILE A 26 -8.87 4.56 12.49
C ILE A 26 -7.41 4.86 12.84
N LEU A 27 -7.12 6.03 13.41
CA LEU A 27 -5.76 6.41 13.81
C LEU A 27 -5.23 5.47 14.91
N LYS A 28 -6.05 5.20 15.94
CA LYS A 28 -5.68 4.26 17.01
C LYS A 28 -5.33 2.85 16.51
N LYS A 29 -5.96 2.39 15.41
CA LYS A 29 -5.63 1.09 14.79
C LYS A 29 -4.29 1.07 14.05
N ARG A 30 -3.70 2.24 13.79
CA ARG A 30 -2.41 2.37 13.10
C ARG A 30 -1.23 2.52 14.06
N GLU A 31 -1.50 2.76 15.35
CA GLU A 31 -0.48 2.83 16.39
C GLU A 31 0.20 1.48 16.59
N GLY A 32 1.48 1.51 16.96
CA GLY A 32 2.23 0.31 17.31
C GLY A 32 1.62 -0.38 18.53
N VAL A 33 1.40 -1.69 18.42
CA VAL A 33 0.83 -2.53 19.48
C VAL A 33 1.78 -3.69 19.77
N TYR A 34 1.77 -4.16 21.02
CA TYR A 34 2.61 -5.30 21.44
C TYR A 34 2.20 -6.59 20.72
N GLU A 35 0.90 -6.82 20.53
CA GLU A 35 0.36 -7.93 19.74
C GLU A 35 -0.15 -7.41 18.39
N GLU A 36 0.54 -7.77 17.32
CA GLU A 36 0.16 -7.32 15.98
C GLU A 36 -1.00 -8.14 15.39
N SER A 37 -1.95 -7.45 14.76
CA SER A 37 -2.96 -8.10 13.93
C SER A 37 -2.39 -8.61 12.61
N SER A 38 -3.16 -9.47 11.92
CA SER A 38 -2.82 -9.90 10.57
C SER A 38 -2.61 -8.71 9.63
N LYS A 39 -1.63 -8.85 8.74
CA LYS A 39 -1.11 -7.77 7.91
C LYS A 39 -1.91 -7.68 6.61
N TYR A 40 -2.21 -6.46 6.16
CA TYR A 40 -2.84 -6.25 4.87
C TYR A 40 -1.78 -6.22 3.76
N CYS A 41 -2.09 -6.82 2.62
CA CYS A 41 -1.24 -6.82 1.43
C CYS A 41 -1.83 -5.92 0.33
N LEU A 42 -0.99 -5.02 -0.19
CA LEU A 42 -1.32 -4.22 -1.38
C LEU A 42 -0.97 -5.01 -2.65
N PHE A 43 -1.98 -5.32 -3.47
CA PHE A 43 -1.80 -5.94 -4.77
C PHE A 43 -1.83 -4.88 -5.87
N ILE A 44 -0.74 -4.76 -6.62
CA ILE A 44 -0.62 -3.78 -7.69
C ILE A 44 -0.19 -4.43 -9.01
N GLY A 45 -0.94 -4.14 -10.08
CA GLY A 45 -0.67 -4.70 -11.40
C GLY A 45 -0.20 -3.65 -12.41
N SER A 46 0.85 -3.93 -13.16
CA SER A 46 1.23 -3.13 -14.34
C SER A 46 0.22 -3.29 -15.48
N ASN A 47 0.07 -2.25 -16.31
CA ASN A 47 -0.72 -2.32 -17.54
C ASN A 47 -0.06 -3.22 -18.60
N LYS A 48 1.26 -3.44 -18.53
CA LYS A 48 2.02 -4.26 -19.49
C LYS A 48 2.28 -5.67 -18.95
N ARG A 49 1.27 -6.41 -18.48
CA ARG A 49 1.43 -7.79 -17.95
C ARG A 49 0.86 -8.86 -18.88
N SER A 50 1.46 -10.05 -18.88
CA SER A 50 0.90 -11.21 -19.59
C SER A 50 -0.39 -11.69 -18.89
N LEU A 51 -1.25 -12.39 -19.64
CA LEU A 51 -2.47 -12.98 -19.08
C LEU A 51 -2.16 -13.97 -17.95
N ILE A 52 -1.10 -14.75 -18.11
CA ILE A 52 -0.63 -15.72 -17.10
C ILE A 52 -0.27 -15.00 -15.79
N LEU A 53 0.51 -13.92 -15.87
CA LEU A 53 0.92 -13.17 -14.68
C LEU A 53 -0.27 -12.45 -14.02
N LYS A 54 -1.23 -11.97 -14.82
CA LYS A 54 -2.49 -11.41 -14.32
C LYS A 54 -3.31 -12.45 -13.54
N ASN A 55 -3.45 -13.66 -14.08
CA ASN A 55 -4.20 -14.74 -13.44
C ASN A 55 -3.51 -15.21 -12.16
N PHE A 56 -2.19 -15.45 -12.22
CA PHE A 56 -1.40 -15.83 -11.04
C PHE A 56 -1.54 -14.82 -9.89
N MET A 57 -1.46 -13.52 -10.19
CA MET A 57 -1.65 -12.48 -9.18
C MET A 57 -3.08 -12.48 -8.61
N TYR A 58 -4.08 -12.79 -9.43
CA TYR A 58 -5.46 -12.90 -8.99
C TYR A 58 -5.69 -14.12 -8.10
N ASP A 59 -5.01 -15.24 -8.37
CA ASP A 59 -5.08 -16.45 -7.55
C ASP A 59 -4.52 -16.17 -6.15
N ILE A 60 -3.33 -15.55 -6.06
CA ILE A 60 -2.75 -15.13 -4.78
C ILE A 60 -3.67 -14.15 -4.05
N TYR A 61 -4.19 -13.13 -4.77
CA TYR A 61 -5.14 -12.17 -4.22
C TYR A 61 -6.38 -12.86 -3.62
N SER A 62 -6.90 -13.88 -4.31
CA SER A 62 -8.08 -14.62 -3.86
C SER A 62 -7.82 -15.43 -2.60
N ILE A 63 -6.64 -16.04 -2.49
CA ILE A 63 -6.21 -16.78 -1.30
C ILE A 63 -6.05 -15.84 -0.10
N TYR A 64 -5.52 -14.63 -0.31
CA TYR A 64 -5.20 -13.72 0.78
C TYR A 64 -6.40 -12.90 1.30
N LYS A 65 -7.58 -13.01 0.66
CA LYS A 65 -8.80 -12.36 1.16
C LYS A 65 -9.12 -12.84 2.59
N PRO A 66 -9.62 -11.95 3.48
CA PRO A 66 -10.00 -10.56 3.22
C PRO A 66 -8.88 -9.53 3.45
N LEU A 67 -7.64 -9.95 3.72
CA LEU A 67 -6.53 -9.09 4.13
C LEU A 67 -5.84 -8.41 2.94
N THR A 68 -6.62 -7.93 1.96
CA THR A 68 -6.12 -7.45 0.67
C THR A 68 -6.62 -6.06 0.34
N CYS A 69 -5.75 -5.26 -0.29
CA CYS A 69 -6.13 -4.06 -1.04
C CYS A 69 -5.71 -4.27 -2.50
N TYR A 70 -6.65 -4.21 -3.45
CA TYR A 70 -6.37 -4.48 -4.86
C TYR A 70 -6.47 -3.21 -5.69
N MET A 71 -5.36 -2.83 -6.35
CA MET A 71 -5.32 -1.74 -7.31
C MET A 71 -5.22 -2.31 -8.74
N PRO A 72 -6.34 -2.46 -9.47
CA PRO A 72 -6.40 -3.17 -10.75
C PRO A 72 -5.65 -2.48 -11.91
N LYS A 73 -5.46 -1.16 -11.83
CA LYS A 73 -4.78 -0.35 -12.84
C LYS A 73 -3.54 0.27 -12.20
N ALA A 74 -2.37 0.00 -12.78
CA ALA A 74 -1.19 0.79 -12.45
C ALA A 74 -1.48 2.25 -12.78
N HIS A 75 -1.36 3.11 -11.78
CA HIS A 75 -1.33 4.55 -11.99
C HIS A 75 -0.23 4.82 -13.04
N SER A 76 -0.47 5.73 -13.99
CA SER A 76 0.57 6.18 -14.94
C SER A 76 1.88 6.57 -14.23
N ASN A 77 1.73 7.01 -12.99
CA ASN A 77 2.79 7.36 -12.08
C ASN A 77 3.61 6.17 -11.55
N LEU A 78 3.31 4.90 -11.83
CA LEU A 78 4.02 3.71 -11.34
C LEU A 78 4.54 2.82 -12.48
N SER A 79 4.75 3.41 -13.67
CA SER A 79 5.29 2.73 -14.86
C SER A 79 6.66 2.06 -14.65
N ASN A 80 7.47 2.57 -13.72
CA ASN A 80 8.66 1.92 -13.19
C ASN A 80 8.57 1.94 -11.65
N ILE A 81 8.18 0.82 -11.05
CA ILE A 81 7.99 0.74 -9.59
C ILE A 81 9.32 0.85 -8.86
N ILE A 82 10.42 0.38 -9.46
CA ILE A 82 11.75 0.42 -8.84
C ILE A 82 12.17 1.88 -8.59
N ASP A 83 11.99 2.74 -9.58
CA ASP A 83 12.32 4.17 -9.47
C ASP A 83 11.35 4.96 -8.59
N LYS A 84 10.25 4.33 -8.13
CA LYS A 84 9.12 4.99 -7.48
C LYS A 84 8.64 4.25 -6.25
N ILE A 85 9.56 3.57 -5.57
CA ILE A 85 9.30 2.84 -4.33
C ILE A 85 8.67 3.75 -3.28
N ASP A 86 9.12 5.01 -3.15
CA ASP A 86 8.55 5.93 -2.16
C ASP A 86 7.05 6.16 -2.35
N LYS A 87 6.60 6.35 -3.61
CA LYS A 87 5.17 6.47 -3.91
C LYS A 87 4.39 5.21 -3.58
N LEU A 88 5.03 4.04 -3.70
CA LEU A 88 4.42 2.77 -3.35
C LEU A 88 4.30 2.62 -1.83
N VAL A 89 5.32 3.06 -1.08
CA VAL A 89 5.29 3.14 0.38
C VAL A 89 4.17 4.06 0.84
N ASP A 90 4.01 5.25 0.24
CA ASP A 90 2.91 6.17 0.58
C ASP A 90 1.55 5.50 0.39
N ILE A 91 1.35 4.78 -0.72
CA ILE A 91 0.10 4.04 -0.98
C ILE A 91 -0.10 2.95 0.09
N CYS A 92 0.95 2.22 0.46
CA CYS A 92 0.89 1.23 1.54
C CYS A 92 0.46 1.86 2.86
N VAL A 93 1.07 2.99 3.25
CA VAL A 93 0.75 3.74 4.48
C VAL A 93 -0.72 4.20 4.46
N HIS A 94 -1.17 4.81 3.36
CA HIS A 94 -2.55 5.26 3.22
C HIS A 94 -3.57 4.11 3.35
N ASN A 95 -3.23 2.93 2.82
CA ASN A 95 -4.08 1.73 2.84
C ASN A 95 -3.83 0.82 4.05
N ASN A 96 -2.97 1.21 4.99
CA ASN A 96 -2.56 0.38 6.14
C ASN A 96 -2.05 -1.02 5.72
N CYS A 97 -1.35 -1.10 4.59
CA CYS A 97 -0.75 -2.33 4.07
C CYS A 97 0.70 -2.41 4.54
N SER A 98 1.11 -3.58 5.00
CA SER A 98 2.45 -3.79 5.57
C SER A 98 3.43 -4.34 4.55
N PHE A 99 2.92 -4.91 3.46
CA PHE A 99 3.71 -5.35 2.32
C PHE A 99 2.88 -5.21 1.05
N PHE A 100 3.57 -5.31 -0.09
CA PHE A 100 2.94 -5.24 -1.40
C PHE A 100 3.37 -6.40 -2.29
N PHE A 101 2.48 -6.81 -3.18
CA PHE A 101 2.75 -7.73 -4.27
C PHE A 101 2.58 -7.00 -5.59
N SER A 102 3.66 -6.92 -6.37
CA SER A 102 3.67 -6.23 -7.66
C SER A 102 3.98 -7.17 -8.80
N SER A 103 3.17 -7.12 -9.86
CA SER A 103 3.50 -7.76 -11.13
C SER A 103 4.10 -6.74 -12.09
N LEU A 104 5.42 -6.81 -12.27
CA LEU A 104 6.15 -6.05 -13.28
C LEU A 104 6.42 -6.92 -14.50
N LYS A 105 6.42 -6.29 -15.67
CA LYS A 105 7.10 -6.83 -16.84
C LYS A 105 8.45 -6.15 -16.89
N SER A 106 9.53 -6.91 -16.67
CA SER A 106 10.87 -6.45 -17.03
C SER A 106 10.83 -6.05 -18.50
N LEU A 107 11.29 -4.83 -18.78
CA LEU A 107 11.73 -4.48 -20.13
C LEU A 107 12.94 -5.36 -20.48
#